data_AF-A0A2W4LGZ2-F1
#
_entry.id   AF-A0A2W4LGZ2-F1
#
_cell.length_a   1.000
_cell.length_b   1.000
_cell.length_c   1.000
_cell.angle_alpha   90.00
_cell.angle_beta   90.00
_cell.angle_gamma   90.00
#
_symmetry.space_group_name_H-M   'P 1'
#
loop_
_entity.id
_entity.type
_entity.pdbx_description
1 polymer ?
#
loop_
_entity_poly.entity_id
_entity_poly.type
_entity_poly.pdbx_seq_one_letter_code
_entity_poly.pdbx_strand_id
1 'polypeptide(L)'
;DIQGTAFLVLGGTLCVNLFVAIYERRMGERLSSSFLISDSQHTRSDVLVTLGVIVTAVFVRLGYPLLDAVAALAIAFFIASAGIGVLRSNLRYLADERAIDTSVIEKIVVAVPGVASTHKIRTRGVPGAIHVDLHIQIARHLDVVEAHRVTHWVIESIKREVPGVTDVLVHTEPAEPGQPFNPLP
;
A
#
# COMPACT_ATOMS: atom_id res chain seq x y z
N ASP A 1 -40.31 14.04 21.24
CA ASP A 1 -39.28 14.03 22.28
C ASP A 1 -37.93 13.82 21.61
N ILE A 2 -37.11 14.88 21.53
CA ILE A 2 -35.88 14.93 20.69
C ILE A 2 -34.85 13.90 21.18
N GLN A 3 -34.82 13.63 22.49
CA GLN A 3 -33.90 12.66 23.08
C GLN A 3 -34.30 11.22 22.74
N GLY A 4 -35.59 10.89 22.79
CA GLY A 4 -36.08 9.56 22.41
C GLY A 4 -35.78 9.21 20.95
N THR A 5 -35.93 10.18 20.05
CA THR A 5 -35.58 10.01 18.63
C THR A 5 -34.08 9.79 18.42
N ALA A 6 -33.21 10.45 19.20
CA ALA A 6 -31.77 10.28 19.10
C ALA A 6 -31.33 8.85 19.50
N PHE A 7 -31.86 8.31 20.59
CA PHE A 7 -31.57 6.93 21.01
C PHE A 7 -32.10 5.89 20.01
N LEU A 8 -33.27 6.13 19.40
CA LEU A 8 -33.79 5.24 18.36
C LEU A 8 -32.90 5.21 17.12
N VAL A 9 -32.43 6.38 16.67
CA VAL A 9 -31.50 6.47 15.52
C VAL A 9 -30.18 5.79 15.85
N LEU A 10 -29.57 6.09 17.00
CA LEU A 10 -28.29 5.48 17.42
C LEU A 10 -28.41 3.96 17.58
N GLY A 11 -29.52 3.49 18.18
CA GLY A 11 -29.80 2.06 18.32
C GLY A 11 -29.99 1.38 16.96
N GLY A 12 -30.71 2.02 16.04
CA GLY A 12 -30.86 1.56 14.66
C GLY A 12 -29.51 1.44 13.93
N THR A 13 -28.69 2.48 13.99
CA THR A 13 -27.33 2.48 13.41
C THR A 13 -26.46 1.39 14.02
N LEU A 14 -26.50 1.21 15.35
CA LEU A 14 -25.75 0.16 16.02
C LEU A 14 -26.14 -1.24 15.54
N CYS A 15 -27.45 -1.50 15.41
CA CYS A 15 -27.96 -2.77 14.91
C CYS A 15 -27.52 -3.03 13.46
N VAL A 16 -27.59 -2.01 12.60
CA VAL A 16 -27.15 -2.11 11.20
C VAL A 16 -25.65 -2.39 11.13
N ASN A 17 -24.82 -1.60 11.80
CA ASN A 17 -23.36 -1.77 11.76
C ASN A 17 -22.92 -3.11 12.35
N LEU A 18 -23.58 -3.58 13.42
CA LEU A 18 -23.29 -4.89 13.99
C LEU A 18 -23.65 -6.02 13.02
N PHE A 19 -24.81 -5.93 12.36
CA PHE A 19 -25.21 -6.89 11.34
C PHE A 19 -24.23 -6.92 10.16
N VAL A 20 -23.86 -5.76 9.65
CA VAL A 20 -22.91 -5.60 8.53
C VAL A 20 -21.54 -6.16 8.91
N ALA A 21 -21.00 -5.81 10.09
CA ALA A 21 -19.70 -6.31 10.54
C ALA A 21 -19.67 -7.85 10.66
N ILE A 22 -20.74 -8.47 11.17
CA ILE A 22 -20.85 -9.94 11.26
C ILE A 22 -20.94 -10.55 9.86
N TYR A 23 -21.72 -9.94 8.97
CA TYR A 23 -21.91 -10.42 7.61
C TYR A 23 -20.61 -10.35 6.80
N GLU A 24 -19.92 -9.21 6.83
CA GLU A 24 -18.62 -8.99 6.18
C GLU A 24 -17.57 -9.97 6.69
N ARG A 25 -17.51 -10.18 8.02
CA ARG A 25 -16.57 -11.13 8.63
C ARG A 25 -16.82 -12.55 8.13
N ARG A 26 -18.08 -13.01 8.15
CA ARG A 26 -18.47 -14.34 7.68
C ARG A 26 -18.15 -14.53 6.20
N MET A 27 -18.44 -13.53 5.37
CA MET A 27 -18.18 -13.61 3.94
C MET A 27 -16.68 -13.53 3.64
N GLY A 28 -15.93 -12.71 4.39
CA GLY A 28 -14.47 -12.62 4.29
C GLY A 28 -13.79 -13.95 4.61
N GLU A 29 -14.23 -14.66 5.65
CA GLU A 29 -13.73 -15.99 5.99
C GLU A 29 -14.16 -17.05 4.95
N ARG A 30 -15.42 -17.01 4.48
CA ARG A 30 -15.93 -17.96 3.47
C ARG A 30 -15.25 -17.80 2.11
N LEU A 31 -14.99 -16.58 1.69
CA LEU A 31 -14.39 -16.27 0.38
C LEU A 31 -12.86 -16.14 0.45
N SER A 32 -12.25 -16.32 1.63
CA SER A 32 -10.82 -16.05 1.86
C SER A 32 -10.39 -14.65 1.38
N SER A 33 -11.24 -13.65 1.60
CA SER A 33 -11.04 -12.27 1.13
C SER A 33 -10.49 -11.39 2.24
N SER A 34 -9.23 -10.97 2.08
CA SER A 34 -8.57 -10.01 2.97
C SER A 34 -9.26 -8.65 3.00
N PHE A 35 -9.87 -8.25 1.87
CA PHE A 35 -10.62 -7.00 1.76
C PHE A 35 -11.85 -7.01 2.69
N LEU A 36 -12.71 -8.04 2.60
CA LEU A 36 -13.89 -8.18 3.45
C LEU A 36 -13.53 -8.33 4.93
N ILE A 37 -12.43 -9.01 5.25
CA ILE A 37 -11.95 -9.10 6.64
C ILE A 37 -11.51 -7.72 7.14
N SER A 38 -10.79 -6.94 6.33
CA SER A 38 -10.38 -5.58 6.68
C SER A 38 -11.59 -4.66 6.89
N ASP A 39 -12.57 -4.73 5.99
CA ASP A 39 -13.79 -3.93 6.07
C ASP A 39 -14.59 -4.25 7.36
N SER A 40 -14.73 -5.55 7.68
CA SER A 40 -15.38 -5.98 8.93
C SER A 40 -14.72 -5.42 10.20
N GLN A 41 -13.41 -5.19 10.19
CA GLN A 41 -12.69 -4.60 11.32
C GLN A 41 -12.94 -3.09 11.43
N HIS A 42 -13.10 -2.42 10.29
CA HIS A 42 -13.50 -1.01 10.22
C HIS A 42 -14.91 -0.85 10.78
N THR A 43 -15.88 -1.59 10.25
CA THR A 43 -17.28 -1.56 10.71
C THR A 43 -17.40 -1.90 12.20
N ARG A 44 -16.58 -2.83 12.70
CA ARG A 44 -16.53 -3.13 14.14
C ARG A 44 -16.03 -1.96 14.99
N SER A 45 -15.10 -1.15 14.47
CA SER A 45 -14.63 0.05 15.16
C SER A 45 -15.75 1.08 15.27
N ASP A 46 -16.58 1.24 14.24
CA ASP A 46 -17.76 2.12 14.28
C ASP A 46 -18.81 1.67 15.29
N VAL A 47 -18.99 0.34 15.46
CA VAL A 47 -19.85 -0.23 16.52
C VAL A 47 -19.36 0.20 17.90
N LEU A 48 -18.04 0.12 18.16
CA LEU A 48 -17.46 0.52 19.44
C LEU A 48 -17.60 2.02 19.71
N VAL A 49 -17.38 2.87 18.69
CA VAL A 49 -17.57 4.31 18.80
C VAL A 49 -19.04 4.65 19.08
N THR A 50 -19.97 4.03 18.33
CA THR A 50 -21.42 4.24 18.52
C THR A 50 -21.88 3.81 19.90
N LEU A 51 -21.39 2.67 20.40
CA LEU A 51 -21.67 2.21 21.76
C LEU A 51 -21.14 3.20 22.80
N GLY A 52 -19.93 3.74 22.59
CA GLY A 52 -19.36 4.80 23.43
C GLY A 52 -20.25 6.03 23.50
N VAL A 53 -20.77 6.50 22.36
CA VAL A 53 -21.72 7.63 22.30
C VAL A 53 -23.01 7.33 23.05
N ILE A 54 -23.59 6.14 22.89
CA ILE A 54 -24.81 5.73 23.61
C ILE A 54 -24.57 5.72 25.12
N VAL A 55 -23.46 5.12 25.57
CA VAL A 55 -23.09 5.07 27.00
C VAL A 55 -22.93 6.48 27.56
N THR A 56 -22.21 7.36 26.86
CA THR A 56 -22.05 8.76 27.23
C THR A 56 -23.40 9.47 27.35
N ALA A 57 -24.29 9.31 26.36
CA ALA A 57 -25.62 9.91 26.38
C ALA A 57 -26.47 9.45 27.59
N VAL A 58 -26.34 8.19 28.00
CA VAL A 58 -26.97 7.66 29.23
C VAL A 58 -26.41 8.35 30.47
N PHE A 59 -25.09 8.50 30.59
CA PHE A 59 -24.47 9.17 31.74
C PHE A 59 -24.80 10.66 31.83
N VAL A 60 -24.89 11.36 30.69
CA VAL A 60 -25.36 12.74 30.64
C VAL A 60 -26.77 12.85 31.21
N ARG A 61 -27.65 11.90 30.87
CA ARG A 61 -29.02 11.82 31.41
C ARG A 61 -29.05 11.53 32.91
N LEU A 62 -28.06 10.81 33.44
CA LEU A 62 -27.90 10.56 34.89
C LEU A 62 -27.35 11.76 35.67
N GLY A 63 -27.12 12.90 35.02
CA GLY A 63 -26.69 14.15 35.67
C GLY A 63 -25.18 14.42 35.59
N TYR A 64 -24.45 13.72 34.72
CA TYR A 64 -23.01 13.93 34.52
C TYR A 64 -22.71 14.58 33.14
N PRO A 65 -23.06 15.86 32.92
CA PRO A 65 -22.89 16.51 31.62
C PRO A 65 -21.43 16.65 31.17
N LEU A 66 -20.49 16.70 32.13
CA LEU A 66 -19.05 16.77 31.84
C LEU A 66 -18.53 15.53 31.09
N LEU A 67 -19.19 14.37 31.23
CA LEU A 67 -18.78 13.16 30.53
C LEU A 67 -18.96 13.26 29.01
N ASP A 68 -19.91 14.09 28.53
CA ASP A 68 -20.08 14.32 27.09
C ASP A 68 -18.86 14.99 26.47
N ALA A 69 -18.39 16.07 27.09
CA ALA A 69 -17.22 16.80 26.62
C ALA A 69 -15.94 15.93 26.68
N VAL A 70 -15.77 15.14 27.75
CA VAL A 70 -14.62 14.23 27.90
C VAL A 70 -14.66 13.12 26.85
N ALA A 71 -15.82 12.50 26.65
CA ALA A 71 -15.99 11.44 25.65
C ALA A 71 -15.81 11.98 24.23
N ALA A 72 -16.37 13.15 23.92
CA ALA A 72 -16.20 13.81 22.63
C ALA A 72 -14.72 14.10 22.35
N LEU A 73 -13.98 14.62 23.33
CA LEU A 73 -12.54 14.88 23.19
C LEU A 73 -11.74 13.57 22.98
N ALA A 74 -12.08 12.52 23.72
CA ALA A 74 -11.43 11.22 23.58
C ALA A 74 -11.69 10.59 22.20
N ILE A 75 -12.94 10.63 21.72
CA ILE A 75 -13.32 10.16 20.38
C ILE A 75 -12.62 10.99 19.30
N ALA A 76 -12.61 12.32 19.43
CA ALA A 76 -11.93 13.21 18.49
C ALA A 76 -10.44 12.91 18.41
N PHE A 77 -9.78 12.69 19.54
CA PHE A 77 -8.36 12.29 19.59
C PHE A 77 -8.12 10.94 18.90
N PHE A 78 -8.98 9.95 19.17
CA PHE A 78 -8.86 8.62 18.55
C PHE A 78 -9.03 8.69 17.03
N ILE A 79 -10.05 9.41 16.53
CA ILE A 79 -10.28 9.63 15.10
C ILE A 79 -9.10 10.36 14.47
N ALA A 80 -8.61 11.43 15.10
CA ALA A 80 -7.46 12.19 14.59
C ALA A 80 -6.20 11.31 14.50
N SER A 81 -5.91 10.49 15.54
CA SER A 81 -4.78 9.58 15.53
C SER A 81 -4.89 8.52 14.43
N ALA A 82 -6.07 7.92 14.24
CA ALA A 82 -6.33 6.97 13.17
C ALA A 82 -6.15 7.63 11.78
N GLY A 83 -6.71 8.83 11.61
CA GLY A 83 -6.59 9.61 10.38
C GLY A 83 -5.15 9.98 10.04
N ILE A 84 -4.34 10.40 11.01
CA ILE A 84 -2.91 10.69 10.83
C ILE A 84 -2.14 9.42 10.44
N GLY A 85 -2.47 8.27 11.05
CA GLY A 85 -1.89 6.99 10.69
C GLY A 85 -2.13 6.64 9.22
N VAL A 86 -3.40 6.72 8.78
CA VAL A 86 -3.80 6.47 7.39
C VAL A 86 -3.16 7.47 6.43
N LEU A 87 -3.11 8.75 6.79
CA LEU A 87 -2.50 9.78 5.96
C LEU A 87 -1.00 9.49 5.77
N ARG A 88 -0.27 9.18 6.85
CA ARG A 88 1.15 8.84 6.77
C ARG A 88 1.43 7.61 5.94
N SER A 89 0.62 6.55 6.06
CA SER A 89 0.80 5.35 5.25
C SER A 89 0.57 5.62 3.76
N ASN A 90 -0.40 6.47 3.40
CA ASN A 90 -0.68 6.80 2.00
C ASN A 90 0.31 7.80 1.40
N LEU A 91 0.78 8.78 2.17
CA LEU A 91 1.78 9.74 1.72
C LEU A 91 3.08 9.08 1.30
N ARG A 92 3.47 7.98 1.96
CA ARG A 92 4.64 7.18 1.59
C ARG A 92 4.54 6.63 0.16
N TYR A 93 3.37 6.13 -0.22
CA TYR A 93 3.12 5.66 -1.57
C TYR A 93 3.02 6.80 -2.59
N LEU A 94 2.35 7.90 -2.23
CA LEU A 94 2.22 9.08 -3.10
C LEU A 94 3.55 9.81 -3.32
N ALA A 95 4.47 9.72 -2.37
CA ALA A 95 5.81 10.31 -2.47
C ALA A 95 6.82 9.42 -3.22
N ASP A 96 6.36 8.36 -3.89
CA ASP A 96 7.20 7.38 -4.58
C ASP A 96 8.32 6.83 -3.66
N GLU A 97 7.97 6.45 -2.43
CA GLU A 97 8.93 5.75 -1.57
C GLU A 97 9.41 4.46 -2.24
N ARG A 98 10.71 4.17 -2.07
CA ARG A 98 11.36 3.02 -2.70
C ARG A 98 10.67 1.72 -2.31
N ALA A 99 10.11 1.03 -3.30
CA ALA A 99 9.43 -0.25 -3.09
C ALA A 99 10.42 -1.40 -2.82
N ILE A 100 11.61 -1.34 -3.43
CA ILE A 100 12.66 -2.38 -3.34
C ILE A 100 14.03 -1.72 -3.21
N ASP A 101 14.92 -2.37 -2.46
CA ASP A 101 16.33 -1.99 -2.40
C ASP A 101 16.99 -2.07 -3.79
N THR A 102 17.61 -0.98 -4.21
CA THR A 102 18.23 -0.86 -5.54
C THR A 102 19.38 -1.85 -5.75
N SER A 103 20.05 -2.29 -4.69
CA SER A 103 21.15 -3.26 -4.76
C SER A 103 20.71 -4.65 -5.21
N VAL A 104 19.43 -5.01 -4.98
CA VAL A 104 18.86 -6.27 -5.49
C VAL A 104 18.72 -6.21 -7.00
N ILE A 105 18.15 -5.11 -7.51
CA ILE A 105 17.99 -4.89 -8.96
C ILE A 105 19.35 -4.83 -9.64
N GLU A 106 20.32 -4.12 -9.05
CA GLU A 106 21.67 -4.00 -9.59
C GLU A 106 22.34 -5.36 -9.78
N LYS A 107 22.27 -6.24 -8.77
CA LYS A 107 22.82 -7.59 -8.85
C LYS A 107 22.22 -8.43 -9.97
N ILE A 108 20.89 -8.35 -10.15
CA ILE A 108 20.18 -9.07 -11.22
C ILE A 108 20.62 -8.55 -12.59
N VAL A 109 20.66 -7.23 -12.75
CA VAL A 109 20.95 -6.57 -14.03
C VAL A 109 22.39 -6.82 -14.49
N VAL A 110 23.37 -6.71 -13.58
CA VAL A 110 24.78 -6.92 -13.90
C VAL A 110 25.09 -8.39 -14.27
N ALA A 111 24.28 -9.34 -13.80
CA ALA A 111 24.40 -10.74 -14.18
C ALA A 111 23.92 -11.03 -15.62
N VAL A 112 23.20 -10.10 -16.27
CA VAL A 112 22.68 -10.30 -17.62
C VAL A 112 23.80 -10.17 -18.66
N PRO A 113 23.92 -11.11 -19.61
CA PRO A 113 24.86 -11.01 -20.72
C PRO A 113 24.67 -9.73 -21.53
N GLY A 114 25.78 -9.08 -21.91
CA GLY A 114 25.80 -7.83 -22.68
C GLY A 114 25.72 -6.56 -21.84
N VAL A 115 25.44 -6.66 -20.54
CA VAL A 115 25.41 -5.51 -19.62
C VAL A 115 26.81 -5.24 -19.04
N ALA A 116 27.21 -3.97 -19.07
CA ALA A 116 28.44 -3.46 -18.47
C ALA A 116 28.20 -2.91 -17.06
N SER A 117 27.14 -2.10 -16.91
CA SER A 117 26.74 -1.54 -15.62
C SER A 117 25.28 -1.11 -15.64
N THR A 118 24.75 -0.75 -14.47
CA THR A 118 23.46 -0.10 -14.35
C THR A 118 23.53 1.06 -13.35
N HIS A 119 22.72 2.09 -13.57
CA HIS A 119 22.65 3.24 -12.69
C HIS A 119 21.24 3.87 -12.73
N LYS A 120 21.01 4.87 -11.88
CA LYS A 120 19.72 5.59 -11.76
C LYS A 120 18.50 4.66 -11.56
N ILE A 121 18.68 3.59 -10.79
CA ILE A 121 17.59 2.66 -10.46
C ILE A 121 16.56 3.39 -9.58
N ARG A 122 15.29 3.35 -10.00
CA ARG A 122 14.14 3.85 -9.27
C ARG A 122 13.11 2.74 -9.17
N THR A 123 12.60 2.53 -7.96
CA THR A 123 11.56 1.53 -7.68
C THR A 123 10.41 2.24 -6.98
N ARG A 124 9.17 2.03 -7.45
CA ARG A 124 7.97 2.65 -6.87
C ARG A 124 6.77 1.72 -6.93
N GLY A 125 5.72 2.04 -6.18
CA GLY A 125 4.45 1.31 -6.19
C GLY A 125 4.21 0.46 -4.95
N VAL A 126 3.14 -0.34 -5.00
CA VAL A 126 2.68 -1.18 -3.90
C VAL A 126 3.10 -2.65 -4.10
N PRO A 127 3.15 -3.48 -3.05
CA PRO A 127 3.39 -4.91 -3.20
C PRO A 127 2.41 -5.54 -4.19
N GLY A 128 2.94 -6.11 -5.29
CA GLY A 128 2.13 -6.71 -6.37
C GLY A 128 1.87 -5.79 -7.58
N ALA A 129 2.26 -4.52 -7.52
CA ALA A 129 2.20 -3.57 -8.63
C ALA A 129 3.43 -2.64 -8.60
N ILE A 130 4.62 -3.24 -8.57
CA ILE A 130 5.89 -2.53 -8.48
C ILE A 130 6.36 -2.15 -9.89
N HIS A 131 6.82 -0.91 -10.03
CA HIS A 131 7.37 -0.37 -11.27
C HIS A 131 8.86 -0.07 -11.05
N VAL A 132 9.68 -0.43 -12.02
CA VAL A 132 11.14 -0.26 -11.97
C VAL A 132 11.61 0.53 -13.19
N ASP A 133 12.24 1.68 -12.95
CA ASP A 133 12.90 2.48 -13.99
C ASP A 133 14.42 2.42 -13.77
N LEU A 134 15.20 2.11 -14.81
CA LEU A 134 16.67 2.04 -14.69
C LEU A 134 17.39 2.40 -15.99
N HIS A 135 18.67 2.77 -15.85
CA HIS A 135 19.59 2.93 -16.97
C HIS A 135 20.54 1.73 -17.01
N ILE A 136 20.79 1.17 -18.18
CA ILE A 136 21.80 0.14 -18.41
C ILE A 136 22.85 0.65 -19.40
N GLN A 137 24.09 0.25 -19.18
CA GLN A 137 25.17 0.45 -20.13
C GLN A 137 25.49 -0.88 -20.80
N ILE A 138 25.52 -0.90 -22.13
CA ILE A 138 25.76 -2.11 -22.93
C ILE A 138 26.96 -1.92 -23.87
N ALA A 139 27.49 -3.02 -24.41
CA ALA A 139 28.64 -2.96 -25.29
C ALA A 139 28.39 -2.11 -26.55
N ARG A 140 29.36 -1.25 -26.91
CA ARG A 140 29.23 -0.24 -27.97
C ARG A 140 29.15 -0.79 -29.40
N HIS A 141 29.59 -2.02 -29.60
CA HIS A 141 29.64 -2.66 -30.92
C HIS A 141 28.31 -3.35 -31.29
N LEU A 142 27.36 -3.40 -30.35
CA LEU A 142 26.07 -4.01 -30.56
C LEU A 142 25.21 -3.15 -31.49
N ASP A 143 24.53 -3.81 -32.42
CA ASP A 143 23.51 -3.15 -33.22
C ASP A 143 22.24 -2.88 -32.40
N VAL A 144 21.27 -2.18 -33.00
CA VAL A 144 20.02 -1.83 -32.31
C VAL A 144 19.19 -3.08 -31.95
N VAL A 145 19.28 -4.16 -32.73
CA VAL A 145 18.54 -5.41 -32.52
C VAL A 145 19.14 -6.18 -31.34
N GLU A 146 20.46 -6.25 -31.27
CA GLU A 146 21.21 -6.86 -30.16
C GLU A 146 21.03 -6.06 -28.87
N ALA A 147 21.12 -4.72 -28.95
CA ALA A 147 20.82 -3.84 -27.83
C ALA A 147 19.40 -4.07 -27.29
N HIS A 148 18.40 -4.10 -28.17
CA HIS A 148 17.02 -4.37 -27.79
C HIS A 148 16.86 -5.74 -27.13
N ARG A 149 17.59 -6.76 -27.60
CA ARG A 149 17.57 -8.11 -27.02
C ARG A 149 18.15 -8.13 -25.61
N VAL A 150 19.29 -7.46 -25.38
CA VAL A 150 19.89 -7.32 -24.04
C VAL A 150 18.92 -6.60 -23.10
N THR A 151 18.32 -5.50 -23.56
CA THR A 151 17.29 -4.77 -22.81
C THR A 151 16.11 -5.66 -22.44
N HIS A 152 15.63 -6.51 -23.35
CA HIS A 152 14.55 -7.46 -23.09
C HIS A 152 14.96 -8.53 -22.07
N TRP A 153 16.19 -9.04 -22.12
CA TRP A 153 16.70 -9.98 -21.12
C TRP A 153 16.78 -9.36 -19.72
N VAL A 154 17.14 -8.09 -19.63
CA VAL A 154 17.11 -7.34 -18.36
C VAL A 154 15.69 -7.26 -17.82
N ILE A 155 14.72 -6.85 -18.64
CA ILE A 155 13.31 -6.76 -18.25
C ILE A 155 12.79 -8.11 -17.71
N GLU A 156 13.02 -9.19 -18.46
CA GLU A 156 12.57 -10.53 -18.08
C GLU A 156 13.26 -11.04 -16.81
N SER A 157 14.55 -10.75 -16.64
CA SER A 157 15.29 -11.20 -15.44
C SER A 157 14.79 -10.49 -14.18
N ILE A 158 14.53 -9.18 -14.25
CA ILE A 158 13.93 -8.44 -13.13
C ILE A 158 12.53 -8.99 -12.80
N LYS A 159 11.67 -9.16 -13.80
CA LYS A 159 10.30 -9.68 -13.60
C LYS A 159 10.27 -11.09 -13.02
N ARG A 160 11.23 -11.95 -13.42
CA ARG A 160 11.35 -13.33 -12.94
C ARG A 160 11.87 -13.41 -11.51
N GLU A 161 12.87 -12.60 -11.17
CA GLU A 161 13.60 -12.73 -9.90
C GLU A 161 13.03 -11.86 -8.78
N VAL A 162 12.20 -10.87 -9.12
CA VAL A 162 11.59 -9.95 -8.16
C VAL A 162 10.06 -10.06 -8.19
N PRO A 163 9.47 -10.84 -7.26
CA PRO A 163 8.03 -11.00 -7.16
C PRO A 163 7.32 -9.65 -6.97
N GLY A 164 6.26 -9.43 -7.74
CA GLY A 164 5.42 -8.23 -7.66
C GLY A 164 5.85 -7.07 -8.56
N VAL A 165 6.96 -7.20 -9.31
CA VAL A 165 7.28 -6.26 -10.40
C VAL A 165 6.36 -6.51 -11.59
N THR A 166 5.55 -5.52 -11.94
CA THR A 166 4.61 -5.58 -13.06
C THR A 166 5.16 -4.90 -14.31
N ASP A 167 5.92 -3.83 -14.13
CA ASP A 167 6.44 -3.02 -15.22
C ASP A 167 7.91 -2.62 -15.00
N VAL A 168 8.68 -2.60 -16.10
CA VAL A 168 10.11 -2.29 -16.09
C VAL A 168 10.43 -1.43 -17.32
N LEU A 169 10.92 -0.21 -17.08
CA LEU A 169 11.37 0.70 -18.11
C LEU A 169 12.89 0.82 -18.08
N VAL A 170 13.52 0.45 -19.19
CA VAL A 170 14.98 0.45 -19.31
C VAL A 170 15.43 1.50 -20.32
N HIS A 171 16.22 2.48 -19.87
CA HIS A 171 16.98 3.35 -20.75
C HIS A 171 18.32 2.70 -21.08
N THR A 172 18.62 2.52 -22.38
CA THR A 172 19.81 1.80 -22.84
C THR A 172 20.84 2.77 -23.36
N GLU A 173 22.05 2.72 -22.79
CA GLU A 173 23.16 3.61 -23.11
C GLU A 173 24.39 2.81 -23.57
N PRO A 174 25.26 3.40 -24.40
CA PRO A 174 26.55 2.80 -24.69
C PRO A 174 27.46 2.84 -23.46
N ALA A 175 28.19 1.75 -23.20
CA ALA A 175 29.22 1.69 -22.18
C ALA A 175 30.39 2.65 -22.48
N GLU A 176 31.11 3.06 -21.43
CA GLU A 176 32.30 3.89 -21.57
C GLU A 176 33.44 3.13 -22.29
N PRO A 177 34.37 3.83 -22.97
CA PRO A 177 35.53 3.18 -23.58
C PRO A 177 36.32 2.34 -22.55
N GLY A 178 36.53 1.05 -22.84
CA GLY A 178 37.32 0.16 -21.97
C GLY A 178 36.58 -0.40 -20.77
N GLN A 179 35.28 -0.11 -20.62
CA GLN A 179 34.47 -0.67 -19.55
C GLN A 179 34.21 -2.16 -19.79
N PRO A 180 34.43 -3.03 -18.78
CA PRO A 180 34.15 -4.45 -18.91
C PRO A 180 32.63 -4.69 -19.00
N PHE A 181 32.25 -5.70 -19.77
CA PHE A 181 30.86 -6.14 -19.89
C PHE A 181 30.80 -7.66 -19.86
N ASN A 182 29.66 -8.18 -19.43
CA ASN A 182 29.41 -9.61 -19.46
C ASN A 182 29.29 -10.05 -20.94
N PRO A 183 30.07 -11.03 -21.43
CA PRO A 183 30.02 -11.42 -22.85
C PRO A 183 28.64 -11.92 -23.25
N LEU A 184 28.25 -11.66 -24.51
CA LEU A 184 27.03 -12.22 -25.09
C LEU A 184 27.17 -13.75 -25.28
N PRO A 185 26.07 -14.51 -25.15
CA PRO A 185 26.04 -15.94 -25.43
C PRO A 185 26.18 -16.27 -26.93
#